data_AF-A0A9D4YRK6-F1
#
_entry.id   AF-A0A9D4YRK6-F1
#
_cell.length_a   1.000
_cell.length_b   1.000
_cell.length_c   1.000
_cell.angle_alpha   90.00
_cell.angle_beta   90.00
_cell.angle_gamma   90.00
#
_symmetry.space_group_name_H-M   'P 1'
#
loop_
_entity.id
_entity.type
_entity.pdbx_description
1 polymer ?
#
loop_
_entity_poly.entity_id
_entity_poly.type
_entity_poly.pdbx_seq_one_letter_code
_entity_poly.pdbx_strand_id
1 'polypeptide(L)'
;MLYVFLVDTGKMVTFDMNHAVESVEHLKAVIHQRFNVLPEKQVLLISGGESLHPTASVGSYSAGTDTNPIYFFNKVSIESDTLDRSNELVTSDQDVTLEVEAVVNLPPSFDTVVARTQLAEEFCERARQELRVSECLVHEQHLQQQGWAAVVANLDDMTRQVNPGAWSLKNNAAGIEQELTEFLSSHQLHMELLER
;
A
#
# COMPACT_ATOMS: atom_id res chain seq x y z
N MET A 1 2.49 -20.06 1.12
CA MET A 1 2.66 -19.01 2.13
C MET A 1 1.53 -18.03 1.93
N LEU A 2 0.85 -17.63 3.01
CA LEU A 2 -0.19 -16.61 2.97
C LEU A 2 0.46 -15.25 3.26
N TYR A 3 0.25 -14.25 2.41
CA TYR A 3 0.87 -12.94 2.52
C TYR A 3 -0.10 -11.89 3.06
N VAL A 4 0.32 -11.20 4.12
CA VAL A 4 -0.40 -10.09 4.74
C VAL A 4 0.52 -8.89 4.76
N PHE A 5 0.04 -7.74 4.27
CA PHE A 5 0.80 -6.51 4.20
C PHE A 5 0.32 -5.54 5.28
N LEU A 6 1.23 -5.18 6.19
CA LEU A 6 0.98 -4.24 7.28
C LEU A 6 1.12 -2.83 6.72
N VAL A 7 -0.01 -2.18 6.43
CA VAL A 7 -0.02 -0.90 5.70
C VAL A 7 0.56 0.23 6.54
N ASP A 8 0.34 0.19 7.85
CA ASP A 8 0.87 1.14 8.84
C ASP A 8 2.40 1.17 8.88
N THR A 9 3.05 0.00 8.77
CA THR A 9 4.51 -0.14 8.86
C THR A 9 5.21 -0.35 7.52
N GLY A 10 4.45 -0.62 6.45
CA GLY A 10 4.99 -0.90 5.12
C GLY A 10 5.60 -2.28 4.95
N LYS A 11 5.33 -3.22 5.87
CA LYS A 11 6.01 -4.51 5.92
C LYS A 11 5.14 -5.65 5.43
N MET A 12 5.74 -6.52 4.61
CA MET A 12 5.13 -7.78 4.21
C MET A 12 5.41 -8.88 5.24
N VAL A 13 4.37 -9.58 5.67
CA VAL A 13 4.43 -10.68 6.63
C VAL A 13 3.84 -11.93 6.01
N THR A 14 4.51 -13.05 6.23
CA THR A 14 4.05 -14.37 5.80
C THR A 14 3.46 -15.17 6.94
N PHE A 15 2.38 -15.88 6.66
CA PHE A 15 1.72 -16.85 7.51
C PHE A 15 1.73 -18.22 6.83
N ASP A 16 1.51 -19.28 7.61
CA ASP A 16 1.33 -20.62 7.07
C ASP A 16 0.15 -20.64 6.10
N MET A 17 0.32 -21.32 4.98
CA MET A 17 -0.74 -21.52 3.98
C MET A 17 -1.94 -22.27 4.56
N ASN A 18 -1.74 -23.05 5.63
CA ASN A 18 -2.83 -23.70 6.36
C ASN A 18 -3.88 -22.71 6.87
N HIS A 19 -3.49 -21.46 7.18
CA HIS A 19 -4.46 -20.43 7.57
C HIS A 19 -5.34 -19.93 6.42
N ALA A 20 -4.99 -20.23 5.15
CA ALA A 20 -5.84 -19.88 4.01
C ALA A 20 -7.11 -20.74 3.95
N VAL A 21 -7.11 -21.96 4.47
CA VAL A 21 -8.33 -22.79 4.51
C VAL A 21 -9.22 -22.50 5.72
N GLU A 22 -8.68 -21.81 6.72
CA GLU A 22 -9.37 -21.44 7.95
C GLU A 22 -10.22 -20.18 7.81
N SER A 23 -11.03 -19.91 8.82
CA SER A 23 -11.87 -18.71 8.88
C SER A 23 -11.03 -17.44 9.09
N VAL A 24 -11.55 -16.31 8.61
CA VAL A 24 -10.95 -14.98 8.85
C VAL A 24 -10.87 -14.67 10.34
N GLU A 25 -11.84 -15.10 11.15
CA GLU A 25 -11.79 -14.98 12.60
C GLU A 25 -10.56 -15.69 13.20
N HIS A 26 -10.24 -16.89 12.70
CA HIS A 26 -9.03 -17.60 13.11
C HIS A 26 -7.77 -16.84 12.68
N LEU A 27 -7.70 -16.35 11.44
CA LEU A 27 -6.57 -15.51 10.99
C LEU A 27 -6.38 -14.30 11.89
N LYS A 28 -7.46 -13.63 12.31
CA LYS A 28 -7.39 -12.50 13.26
C LYS A 28 -6.85 -12.93 14.62
N ALA A 29 -7.20 -14.12 15.11
CA ALA A 29 -6.64 -14.67 16.35
C ALA A 29 -5.13 -14.95 16.22
N VAL A 30 -4.69 -15.47 15.07
CA VAL A 30 -3.26 -15.71 14.79
C VAL A 30 -2.48 -14.40 14.70
N ILE A 31 -3.04 -13.38 14.03
CA ILE A 31 -2.48 -12.02 14.00
C ILE A 31 -2.40 -11.43 15.41
N HIS A 32 -3.43 -11.63 16.24
CA HIS A 32 -3.44 -11.17 17.63
C HIS A 32 -2.30 -11.80 18.43
N GLN A 33 -2.09 -13.11 18.32
CA GLN A 33 -0.99 -13.79 19.01
C GLN A 33 0.39 -13.30 18.56
N ARG A 34 0.54 -12.96 17.27
CA ARG A 34 1.83 -12.54 16.70
C ARG A 34 2.17 -11.08 16.98
N PHE A 35 1.19 -10.18 16.89
CA PHE A 35 1.41 -8.73 16.93
C PHE A 35 0.76 -8.04 18.14
N ASN A 36 0.09 -8.81 19.00
CA ASN A 36 -0.62 -8.30 20.17
C ASN A 36 -1.69 -7.24 19.84
N VAL A 37 -2.33 -7.36 18.67
CA VAL A 37 -3.41 -6.46 18.23
C VAL A 37 -4.74 -7.18 18.42
N LEU A 38 -5.66 -6.63 19.23
CA LEU A 38 -6.97 -7.24 19.48
C LEU A 38 -7.81 -7.35 18.20
N PRO A 39 -8.57 -8.45 17.96
CA PRO A 39 -9.35 -8.66 16.72
C PRO A 39 -10.27 -7.50 16.32
N GLU A 40 -10.85 -6.76 17.27
CA GLU A 40 -11.69 -5.58 17.02
C GLU A 40 -10.90 -4.35 16.53
N LYS A 41 -9.59 -4.32 16.78
CA LYS A 41 -8.66 -3.29 16.29
C LYS A 41 -7.99 -3.66 14.97
N GLN A 42 -8.25 -4.87 14.47
CA GLN A 42 -7.75 -5.36 13.19
C GLN A 42 -8.76 -5.09 12.07
N VAL A 43 -8.34 -4.31 11.07
CA VAL A 43 -9.07 -4.19 9.80
C VAL A 43 -8.29 -4.97 8.74
N LEU A 44 -9.00 -5.87 8.06
CA LEU A 44 -8.47 -6.66 6.96
C LEU A 44 -9.28 -6.31 5.71
N LEU A 45 -8.57 -5.87 4.67
CA LEU A 45 -9.15 -5.57 3.36
C LEU A 45 -8.37 -6.33 2.27
N ILE A 46 -9.04 -6.59 1.15
CA ILE A 46 -8.36 -7.01 -0.08
C ILE A 46 -8.31 -5.86 -1.08
N SER A 47 -7.55 -6.05 -2.16
CA SER A 47 -7.58 -5.16 -3.33
C SER A 47 -9.02 -4.91 -3.80
N GLY A 48 -9.37 -3.64 -4.00
CA GLY A 48 -10.74 -3.22 -4.32
C GLY A 48 -11.57 -2.80 -3.10
N GLY A 49 -11.07 -2.96 -1.87
CA GLY A 49 -11.72 -2.45 -0.66
C GLY A 49 -12.77 -3.38 -0.06
N GLU A 50 -12.82 -4.65 -0.48
CA GLU A 50 -13.71 -5.62 0.14
C GLU A 50 -13.19 -6.03 1.52
N SER A 51 -14.09 -6.01 2.51
CA SER A 51 -13.82 -6.44 3.88
C SER A 51 -13.95 -7.96 4.01
N LEU A 52 -12.98 -8.58 4.68
CA LEU A 52 -13.04 -10.02 4.93
C LEU A 52 -14.09 -10.35 6.00
N HIS A 53 -15.00 -11.26 5.69
CA HIS A 53 -16.09 -11.67 6.57
C HIS A 53 -15.60 -12.69 7.61
N PRO A 54 -15.92 -12.55 8.92
CA PRO A 54 -15.35 -13.38 9.99
C PRO A 54 -15.49 -14.88 9.76
N THR A 55 -16.64 -15.33 9.25
CA THR A 55 -16.95 -16.75 9.03
C THR A 55 -16.50 -17.28 7.67
N ALA A 56 -16.09 -16.42 6.74
CA ALA A 56 -15.61 -16.85 5.43
C ALA A 56 -14.21 -17.45 5.56
N SER A 57 -13.87 -18.35 4.65
CA SER A 57 -12.50 -18.88 4.55
C SER A 57 -11.58 -17.82 3.95
N VAL A 58 -10.36 -17.67 4.45
CA VAL A 58 -9.42 -16.67 3.92
C VAL A 58 -9.15 -16.90 2.42
N GLY A 59 -9.06 -18.16 2.00
CA GLY A 59 -8.80 -18.55 0.61
C GLY A 59 -9.99 -18.42 -0.33
N SER A 60 -11.19 -18.06 0.16
CA SER A 60 -12.29 -17.69 -0.75
C SER A 60 -12.08 -16.32 -1.40
N TYR A 61 -11.18 -15.52 -0.83
CA TYR A 61 -10.77 -14.24 -1.40
C TYR A 61 -9.61 -14.47 -2.36
N SER A 62 -9.64 -13.84 -3.53
CA SER A 62 -8.56 -13.88 -4.53
C SER A 62 -7.34 -13.04 -4.10
N ALA A 63 -6.92 -13.15 -2.84
CA ALA A 63 -5.87 -12.38 -2.19
C ALA A 63 -4.98 -13.29 -1.32
N GLY A 64 -3.92 -12.72 -0.75
CA GLY A 64 -2.97 -13.43 0.09
C GLY A 64 -1.73 -13.95 -0.65
N THR A 65 -1.43 -13.40 -1.83
CA THR A 65 -0.20 -13.66 -2.60
C THR A 65 0.81 -12.53 -2.39
N ASP A 66 2.04 -12.74 -2.87
CA ASP A 66 3.11 -11.73 -2.86
C ASP A 66 2.74 -10.47 -3.65
N THR A 67 2.01 -10.62 -4.75
CA THR A 67 1.56 -9.53 -5.63
C THR A 67 0.19 -8.95 -5.28
N ASN A 68 -0.63 -9.69 -4.53
CA ASN A 68 -1.95 -9.27 -4.06
C ASN A 68 -2.17 -9.73 -2.61
N PRO A 69 -1.51 -9.09 -1.63
CA PRO A 69 -1.59 -9.48 -0.23
C PRO A 69 -2.94 -9.09 0.39
N ILE A 70 -3.24 -9.63 1.56
CA ILE A 70 -4.31 -9.10 2.41
C ILE A 70 -3.77 -7.86 3.12
N TYR A 71 -4.44 -6.71 2.99
CA TYR A 71 -4.04 -5.48 3.66
C TYR A 71 -4.53 -5.48 5.10
N PHE A 72 -3.59 -5.28 6.02
CA PHE A 72 -3.84 -5.19 7.44
C PHE A 72 -3.64 -3.76 7.94
N PHE A 73 -4.61 -3.28 8.71
CA PHE A 73 -4.54 -1.99 9.39
C PHE A 73 -4.77 -2.20 10.88
N ASN A 74 -3.81 -1.73 11.68
CA ASN A 74 -3.93 -1.64 13.12
C ASN A 74 -4.55 -0.29 13.49
N LYS A 75 -5.81 -0.29 13.93
CA LYS A 75 -6.50 0.94 14.34
C LYS A 75 -5.75 1.70 15.42
N VAL A 76 -5.12 0.99 16.38
CA VAL A 76 -4.40 1.63 17.48
C VAL A 76 -3.18 2.40 16.96
N SER A 77 -2.43 1.81 16.03
CA SER A 77 -1.23 2.45 15.47
C SER A 77 -1.56 3.65 14.59
N ILE A 78 -2.70 3.61 13.89
CA ILE A 78 -3.14 4.72 13.03
C ILE A 78 -3.70 5.88 13.89
N GLU A 79 -4.40 5.56 14.98
CA GLU A 79 -4.98 6.56 15.89
C GLU A 79 -3.94 7.20 16.82
N SER A 80 -2.80 6.55 17.08
CA SER A 80 -1.85 7.00 18.11
C SER A 80 -0.90 8.12 17.69
N ASP A 81 -0.89 8.55 16.42
CA ASP A 81 -0.08 9.64 15.82
C ASP A 81 1.46 9.57 16.09
N THR A 82 1.91 8.51 16.75
CA THR A 82 3.31 8.10 16.86
C THR A 82 3.71 7.49 15.54
N LEU A 83 3.84 8.33 14.51
CA LEU A 83 4.62 7.97 13.35
C LEU A 83 6.05 7.76 13.86
N ASP A 84 6.39 6.53 14.20
CA ASP A 84 7.78 6.08 14.27
C ASP A 84 8.33 6.21 12.85
N ARG A 85 8.69 7.45 12.45
CA ARG A 85 9.36 7.79 11.19
C ARG A 85 10.81 7.33 11.25
N SER A 86 11.06 6.17 11.85
CA SER A 86 12.34 5.49 11.92
C SER A 86 12.66 4.82 10.57
N ASN A 87 12.42 5.53 9.48
CA ASN A 87 13.16 5.33 8.22
C ASN A 87 14.35 6.28 8.22
N GLU A 88 15.09 6.30 9.34
CA GLU A 88 16.47 6.75 9.31
C GLU A 88 17.24 5.71 8.49
N LEU A 89 17.08 5.79 7.16
CA LEU A 89 18.17 5.53 6.22
C LEU A 89 19.26 6.56 6.52
N VAL A 90 19.86 6.45 7.69
CA VAL A 90 21.18 7.02 7.95
C VAL A 90 22.11 6.09 7.20
N THR A 91 22.22 6.30 5.89
CA THR A 91 23.41 5.89 5.18
C THR A 91 24.51 6.76 5.78
N SER A 92 25.34 6.16 6.63
CA SER A 92 26.49 6.86 7.19
C SER A 92 27.52 7.05 6.07
N ASP A 93 27.26 7.99 5.16
CA ASP A 93 28.18 8.38 4.08
C ASP A 93 29.53 8.87 4.66
N GLN A 94 29.54 9.21 5.95
CA GLN A 94 30.76 9.52 6.72
C GLN A 94 31.72 8.34 6.81
N ASP A 95 31.25 7.10 6.96
CA ASP A 95 32.12 5.94 7.09
C ASP A 95 32.83 5.61 5.77
N VAL A 96 32.12 5.72 4.65
CA VAL A 96 32.66 5.48 3.30
C VAL A 96 33.76 6.50 2.96
N THR A 97 33.59 7.76 3.34
CA THR A 97 34.57 8.82 3.06
C THR A 97 35.90 8.55 3.79
N LEU A 98 35.82 8.13 5.05
CA LEU A 98 37.00 7.82 5.88
C LEU A 98 37.76 6.59 5.34
N GLU A 99 37.05 5.56 4.89
CA GLU A 99 37.65 4.37 4.28
C GLU A 99 38.43 4.71 2.98
N VAL A 100 37.91 5.61 2.14
CA VAL A 100 38.62 6.09 0.93
C VAL A 100 39.87 6.88 1.30
N GLU A 101 39.78 7.80 2.25
CA GLU A 101 40.92 8.62 2.68
C GLU A 101 42.08 7.77 3.24
N ALA A 102 41.76 6.67 3.92
CA ALA A 102 42.78 5.75 4.45
C ALA A 102 43.60 5.07 3.34
N VAL A 103 42.97 4.74 2.20
CA VAL A 103 43.61 3.98 1.11
C VAL A 103 44.20 4.89 0.02
N VAL A 104 43.69 6.12 -0.14
CA VAL A 104 44.19 7.07 -1.15
C VAL A 104 45.61 7.54 -0.85
N ASN A 105 45.98 7.62 0.44
CA ASN A 105 47.26 8.13 0.92
C ASN A 105 48.37 7.06 1.01
N LEU A 106 48.08 5.81 0.65
CA LEU A 106 49.08 4.74 0.67
C LEU A 106 50.16 4.94 -0.42
N PRO A 107 51.44 4.59 -0.13
CA PRO A 107 52.52 4.69 -1.09
C PRO A 107 52.34 3.70 -2.26
N PRO A 108 52.94 3.94 -3.43
CA PRO A 108 52.83 3.02 -4.56
C PRO A 108 53.53 1.68 -4.25
N SER A 109 52.73 0.63 -4.10
CA SER A 109 53.19 -0.75 -3.86
C SER A 109 52.16 -1.75 -4.38
N PHE A 110 52.53 -3.03 -4.44
CA PHE A 110 51.58 -4.11 -4.73
C PHE A 110 50.45 -4.16 -3.68
N ASP A 111 50.80 -4.00 -2.40
CA ASP A 111 49.84 -4.00 -1.30
C ASP A 111 48.80 -2.86 -1.43
N THR A 112 49.21 -1.70 -1.95
CA THR A 112 48.29 -0.59 -2.23
C THR A 112 47.30 -0.91 -3.34
N VAL A 113 47.71 -1.67 -4.36
CA VAL A 113 46.78 -2.16 -5.38
C VAL A 113 45.77 -3.12 -4.76
N VAL A 114 46.24 -4.07 -3.94
CA VAL A 114 45.38 -5.03 -3.24
C VAL A 114 44.36 -4.32 -2.33
N ALA A 115 44.80 -3.37 -1.50
CA ALA A 115 43.93 -2.62 -0.60
C ALA A 115 42.86 -1.81 -1.34
N ARG A 116 43.23 -1.17 -2.47
CA ARG A 116 42.27 -0.43 -3.32
C ARG A 116 41.27 -1.36 -4.01
N THR A 117 41.73 -2.53 -4.46
CA THR A 117 40.84 -3.52 -5.08
C THR A 117 39.83 -4.05 -4.06
N GLN A 118 40.27 -4.39 -2.85
CA GLN A 118 39.38 -4.85 -1.77
C GLN A 118 38.33 -3.79 -1.40
N LEU A 119 38.75 -2.53 -1.22
CA LEU A 119 37.80 -1.45 -0.94
C LEU A 119 36.77 -1.25 -2.07
N ALA A 120 37.22 -1.35 -3.33
CA ALA A 120 36.31 -1.26 -4.48
C ALA A 120 35.31 -2.44 -4.54
N GLU A 121 35.73 -3.65 -4.16
CA GLU A 121 34.85 -4.81 -4.05
C GLU A 121 33.79 -4.59 -2.96
N GLU A 122 34.19 -4.14 -1.77
CA GLU A 122 33.27 -3.82 -0.67
C GLU A 122 32.24 -2.75 -1.08
N PHE A 123 32.67 -1.70 -1.78
CA PHE A 123 31.75 -0.66 -2.27
C PHE A 123 30.76 -1.20 -3.30
N CYS A 124 31.20 -2.11 -4.17
CA CYS A 124 30.31 -2.76 -5.11
C CYS A 124 29.23 -3.60 -4.39
N GLU A 125 29.60 -4.30 -3.32
CA GLU A 125 28.65 -5.06 -2.50
C GLU A 125 27.67 -4.16 -1.76
N ARG A 126 28.15 -3.08 -1.12
CA ARG A 126 27.30 -2.07 -0.47
C ARG A 126 26.32 -1.43 -1.45
N ALA A 127 26.79 -0.99 -2.61
CA ALA A 127 25.94 -0.39 -3.64
C ALA A 127 24.85 -1.35 -4.14
N ARG A 128 25.18 -2.65 -4.31
CA ARG A 128 24.18 -3.67 -4.66
C ARG A 128 23.16 -3.86 -3.54
N GLN A 129 23.57 -3.79 -2.28
CA GLN A 129 22.66 -3.87 -1.15
C GLN A 129 21.70 -2.67 -1.10
N GLU A 130 22.22 -1.45 -1.24
CA GLU A 130 21.41 -0.23 -1.29
C GLU A 130 20.43 -0.23 -2.47
N LEU A 131 20.86 -0.74 -3.64
CA LEU A 131 19.96 -0.91 -4.78
C LEU A 131 18.81 -1.86 -4.45
N ARG A 132 19.11 -3.03 -3.87
CA ARG A 132 18.08 -3.99 -3.46
C ARG A 132 17.11 -3.41 -2.44
N VAL A 133 17.62 -2.69 -1.44
CA VAL A 133 16.79 -2.02 -0.43
C VAL A 133 15.89 -0.98 -1.08
N SER A 134 16.43 -0.19 -2.00
CA SER A 134 15.66 0.82 -2.75
C SER A 134 14.55 0.20 -3.60
N GLU A 135 14.84 -0.90 -4.30
CA GLU A 135 13.84 -1.66 -5.08
C GLU A 135 12.72 -2.22 -4.18
N CYS A 136 13.09 -2.79 -3.03
CA CYS A 136 12.13 -3.26 -2.03
C CYS A 136 11.26 -2.12 -1.48
N LEU A 137 11.86 -0.97 -1.15
CA LEU A 137 11.14 0.19 -0.63
C LEU A 137 10.12 0.73 -1.64
N VAL A 138 10.48 0.81 -2.93
CA VAL A 138 9.54 1.21 -3.99
C VAL A 138 8.37 0.23 -4.08
N HIS A 139 8.65 -1.07 -4.00
CA HIS A 139 7.62 -2.09 -4.01
C HIS A 139 6.70 -2.02 -2.78
N GLU A 140 7.25 -1.88 -1.58
CA GLU A 140 6.50 -1.71 -0.32
C GLU A 140 5.65 -0.44 -0.36
N GLN A 141 6.17 0.67 -0.88
CA GLN A 141 5.42 1.91 -1.04
C GLN A 141 4.25 1.74 -2.01
N HIS A 142 4.44 1.00 -3.10
CA HIS A 142 3.35 0.69 -4.03
C HIS A 142 2.24 -0.10 -3.34
N LEU A 143 2.59 -1.10 -2.52
CA LEU A 143 1.62 -1.87 -1.74
C LEU A 143 0.92 -1.02 -0.68
N GLN A 144 1.61 -0.11 -0.01
CA GLN A 144 0.98 0.85 0.90
C GLN A 144 -0.05 1.72 0.18
N GLN A 145 0.29 2.24 -1.00
CA GLN A 145 -0.65 3.03 -1.80
C GLN A 145 -1.89 2.22 -2.18
N GLN A 146 -1.71 0.96 -2.63
CA GLN A 146 -2.84 0.08 -2.93
C GLN A 146 -3.70 -0.22 -1.69
N GLY A 147 -3.08 -0.45 -0.54
CA GLY A 147 -3.79 -0.65 0.72
C GLY A 147 -4.64 0.57 1.09
N TRP A 148 -4.09 1.78 1.02
CA TRP A 148 -4.85 3.00 1.26
C TRP A 148 -5.96 3.23 0.23
N ALA A 149 -5.72 2.88 -1.04
CA ALA A 149 -6.76 2.92 -2.07
C ALA A 149 -7.90 1.94 -1.76
N ALA A 150 -7.61 0.75 -1.22
CA ALA A 150 -8.62 -0.19 -0.76
C ALA A 150 -9.47 0.38 0.39
N VAL A 151 -8.87 1.11 1.34
CA VAL A 151 -9.62 1.81 2.39
C VAL A 151 -10.55 2.87 1.79
N VAL A 152 -10.07 3.67 0.84
CA VAL A 152 -10.90 4.69 0.17
C VAL A 152 -12.08 4.04 -0.56
N ALA A 153 -11.84 2.96 -1.30
CA ALA A 153 -12.91 2.21 -1.97
C ALA A 153 -13.94 1.66 -0.96
N ASN A 154 -13.47 1.08 0.14
CA ASN A 154 -14.31 0.58 1.23
C ASN A 154 -15.19 1.69 1.84
N LEU A 155 -14.60 2.86 2.11
CA LEU A 155 -15.31 4.02 2.65
C LEU A 155 -16.35 4.58 1.66
N ASP A 156 -16.03 4.64 0.36
CA ASP A 156 -16.96 5.07 -0.69
C ASP A 156 -18.17 4.12 -0.77
N ASP A 157 -17.93 2.82 -0.77
CA ASP A 157 -19.00 1.81 -0.78
C ASP A 157 -19.89 1.90 0.46
N MET A 158 -19.30 2.02 1.66
CA MET A 158 -20.09 2.22 2.89
C MET A 158 -20.90 3.53 2.85
N THR A 159 -20.32 4.61 2.33
CA THR A 159 -21.00 5.91 2.20
C THR A 159 -22.21 5.82 1.26
N ARG A 160 -22.08 5.09 0.15
CA ARG A 160 -23.18 4.83 -0.79
C ARG A 160 -24.29 3.98 -0.16
N GLN A 161 -23.93 3.01 0.67
CA GLN A 161 -24.89 2.14 1.36
C GLN A 161 -25.67 2.86 2.47
N VAL A 162 -25.04 3.82 3.17
CA VAL A 162 -25.69 4.57 4.26
C VAL A 162 -26.65 5.64 3.75
N ASN A 163 -26.38 6.27 2.60
CA ASN A 163 -27.22 7.33 2.02
C ASN A 163 -27.66 7.05 0.57
N PRO A 164 -28.31 5.91 0.28
CA PRO A 164 -28.65 5.52 -1.09
C PRO A 164 -29.61 6.52 -1.75
N GLY A 165 -30.53 7.10 -0.96
CA GLY A 165 -31.48 8.10 -1.43
C GLY A 165 -30.84 9.45 -1.82
N ALA A 166 -29.83 9.92 -1.07
CA ALA A 166 -29.19 11.20 -1.37
C ALA A 166 -28.38 11.15 -2.66
N TRP A 167 -27.66 10.05 -2.91
CA TRP A 167 -26.92 9.83 -4.15
C TRP A 167 -27.86 9.61 -5.35
N SER A 168 -28.93 8.82 -5.18
CA SER A 168 -29.94 8.64 -6.22
C SER A 168 -30.62 9.96 -6.60
N LEU A 169 -31.00 10.78 -5.62
CA LEU A 169 -31.60 12.10 -5.87
C LEU A 169 -30.63 13.04 -6.57
N LYS A 170 -29.35 13.05 -6.19
CA LYS A 170 -28.33 13.92 -6.80
C LYS A 170 -28.04 13.53 -8.26
N ASN A 171 -27.95 12.23 -8.55
CA ASN A 171 -27.77 11.74 -9.92
C ASN A 171 -29.01 12.01 -10.79
N ASN A 172 -30.21 11.82 -10.24
CA ASN A 172 -31.45 12.13 -10.95
C ASN A 172 -31.59 13.63 -11.22
N ALA A 173 -31.25 14.50 -10.26
CA ALA A 173 -31.27 15.94 -10.45
C ALA A 173 -30.29 16.40 -11.55
N ALA A 174 -29.06 15.86 -11.57
CA ALA A 174 -28.10 16.16 -12.62
C ALA A 174 -28.57 15.69 -14.01
N GLY A 175 -29.20 14.51 -14.09
CA GLY A 175 -29.81 14.02 -15.33
C GLY A 175 -30.94 14.93 -15.83
N ILE A 176 -31.84 15.36 -14.94
CA ILE A 176 -32.92 16.29 -15.28
C ILE A 176 -32.37 17.65 -15.73
N GLU A 177 -31.34 18.18 -15.07
CA GLU A 177 -30.68 19.43 -15.48
C GLU A 177 -30.05 19.32 -16.88
N GLN A 178 -29.43 18.19 -17.19
CA GLN A 178 -28.87 17.93 -18.51
C GLN A 178 -29.97 17.86 -19.58
N GLU A 179 -31.02 17.07 -19.35
CA GLU A 179 -32.16 16.94 -20.27
C GLU A 179 -32.86 18.30 -20.49
N LEU A 180 -33.03 19.09 -19.43
CA LEU A 180 -33.61 20.43 -19.52
C LEU A 180 -32.71 21.37 -20.33
N THR A 181 -31.39 21.29 -20.15
CA THR A 181 -30.43 22.10 -20.90
C THR A 181 -30.43 21.73 -22.39
N GLU A 182 -30.47 20.44 -22.71
CA GLU A 182 -30.58 19.95 -24.08
C GLU A 182 -31.92 20.38 -24.72
N PHE A 183 -33.03 20.27 -24.00
CA PHE A 183 -34.34 20.76 -24.45
C PHE A 183 -34.32 22.27 -24.73
N LEU A 184 -33.81 23.08 -23.80
CA LEU A 184 -33.75 24.53 -23.98
C LEU A 184 -32.82 24.94 -25.13
N SER A 185 -31.72 24.21 -25.34
CA SER A 185 -30.79 24.47 -26.45
C SER A 185 -31.39 24.12 -27.82
N SER A 186 -32.24 23.09 -27.88
CA SER A 186 -32.90 22.64 -29.12
C SER A 186 -34.27 23.31 -29.35
N HIS A 187 -34.81 24.00 -28.34
CA HIS A 187 -36.13 24.65 -28.38
C HIS A 187 -36.21 25.74 -29.47
N GLN A 188 -35.19 26.59 -29.59
CA GLN A 188 -35.14 27.64 -30.62
C GLN A 188 -35.26 27.04 -32.04
N LEU A 189 -34.56 25.94 -32.28
CA LEU A 189 -34.52 25.25 -33.57
C LEU A 189 -35.84 24.54 -33.91
N HIS A 190 -36.53 24.00 -32.90
CA HIS A 190 -37.87 23.45 -33.06
C HIS A 190 -38.93 24.53 -33.33
N MET A 191 -38.81 25.70 -32.70
CA MET A 191 -39.72 26.82 -32.93
C MET A 191 -39.57 27.37 -34.35
N GLU A 192 -38.35 27.50 -34.87
CA GLU A 192 -38.09 27.92 -36.26
C GLU A 192 -38.65 26.93 -37.30
N LEU A 193 -38.72 25.63 -36.98
CA LEU A 193 -39.31 24.61 -37.85
C LEU A 193 -40.85 24.68 -37.89
N LEU A 194 -41.49 25.22 -36.85
CA LEU A 194 -42.95 25.38 -36.77
C LEU A 194 -43.47 26.67 -37.44
N GLU A 195 -42.58 27.61 -37.76
CA GLU A 195 -42.90 28.88 -38.43
C GLU A 195 -42.77 28.84 -39.97
N ARG A 196 -42.54 27.64 -40.56
CA ARG A 196 -42.58 27.39 -42.01
C ARG A 196 -43.85 26.66 -42.44
#